data_AF-X6P9J2-F1
#
_entry.id   AF-X6P9J2-F1
#
_cell.length_a   1.000
_cell.length_b   1.000
_cell.length_c   1.000
_cell.angle_alpha   90.00
_cell.angle_beta   90.00
_cell.angle_gamma   90.00
#
_symmetry.space_group_name_H-M   'P 1'
#
loop_
_entity.id
_entity.type
_entity.pdbx_description
1 polymer ?
#
loop_
_entity_poly.entity_id
_entity_poly.type
_entity_poly.pdbx_seq_one_letter_code
_entity_poly.pdbx_strand_id
1 'polypeptide(L)'
;MTTTQRNKWKSEIKYMSVFFGIPSLILAKKVQTFHLASSEKISKGKTKRNVNATIIEETQTIIQHWIRILNIKLGWIQDFDKLVVKYVKFLFIQWQIFIATNFFMLDAFCSSSKLLKTFTGHKNDVMSIDHLTFDYGQFICSGSKDRTVCVWDIDNNKQIRSFDGHAGDVYCVKFSQYHYHNNRRTIICSSSFDKTIRFWDTKYNQQFQVLNEHTGWIGGIEFSSFNGGRYLCSGSYDKTIRLWDVETFKSLNIFNGHTRT
;
A
#
# COMPACT_ATOMS: atom_id res chain seq x y z
N MET A 1 10.26 -1.45 1.02
CA MET A 1 9.81 -1.99 -0.28
C MET A 1 8.38 -2.46 -0.13
N THR A 2 7.43 -1.83 -0.82
CA THR A 2 6.01 -2.17 -0.69
C THR A 2 5.69 -3.49 -1.39
N THR A 3 4.62 -4.17 -0.98
CA THR A 3 4.17 -5.47 -1.51
C THR A 3 3.94 -5.43 -3.02
N THR A 4 3.55 -4.27 -3.55
CA THR A 4 3.34 -3.99 -4.97
C THR A 4 4.67 -3.93 -5.75
N GLN A 5 5.72 -3.33 -5.18
CA GLN A 5 7.06 -3.38 -5.75
C GLN A 5 7.62 -4.81 -5.72
N ARG A 6 7.40 -5.56 -4.62
CA ARG A 6 7.82 -6.96 -4.51
C ARG A 6 7.18 -7.85 -5.57
N ASN A 7 5.93 -7.59 -5.97
CA ASN A 7 5.20 -8.41 -6.95
C ASN A 7 5.58 -8.08 -8.40
N LYS A 8 5.83 -6.81 -8.73
CA LYS A 8 6.34 -6.40 -10.05
C LYS A 8 7.76 -6.91 -10.30
N TRP A 9 8.61 -6.87 -9.28
CA TRP A 9 9.94 -7.47 -9.34
C TRP A 9 9.90 -9.00 -9.49
N LYS A 10 8.96 -9.68 -8.83
CA LYS A 10 8.76 -11.13 -9.00
C LYS A 10 8.31 -11.50 -10.43
N SER A 11 7.47 -10.69 -11.08
CA SER A 11 7.06 -10.97 -12.46
C SER A 11 8.21 -10.73 -13.45
N GLU A 12 8.97 -9.64 -13.30
CA GLU A 12 10.11 -9.32 -14.18
C GLU A 12 11.27 -10.33 -14.01
N ILE A 13 11.50 -10.83 -12.79
CA ILE A 13 12.46 -11.92 -12.53
C ILE A 13 11.98 -13.26 -13.11
N LYS A 14 10.65 -13.51 -13.15
CA LYS A 14 10.09 -14.72 -13.78
C LYS A 14 10.34 -14.71 -15.30
N TYR A 15 10.20 -13.56 -15.95
CA TYR A 15 10.55 -13.37 -17.38
C TYR A 15 12.04 -13.64 -17.66
N MET A 16 12.94 -13.24 -16.75
CA MET A 16 14.38 -13.51 -16.88
C MET A 16 14.75 -14.98 -16.59
N SER A 17 14.02 -15.66 -15.71
CA SER A 17 14.25 -17.08 -15.38
C SER A 17 13.88 -18.04 -16.52
N VAL A 18 12.88 -17.67 -17.34
CA VAL A 18 12.46 -18.44 -18.52
C VAL A 18 13.50 -18.36 -19.65
N PHE A 19 14.28 -17.27 -19.71
CA PHE A 19 15.26 -17.05 -20.78
C PHE A 19 16.67 -17.56 -20.48
N PHE A 20 17.07 -17.70 -19.20
CA PHE A 20 18.46 -18.01 -18.83
C PHE A 20 18.67 -19.21 -17.91
N GLY A 21 17.61 -19.91 -17.47
CA GLY A 21 17.76 -21.19 -16.75
C GLY A 21 18.52 -21.13 -15.41
N ILE A 22 18.64 -19.97 -14.78
CA ILE A 22 19.26 -19.81 -13.45
C ILE A 22 18.16 -19.71 -12.38
N PRO A 23 18.26 -20.40 -11.23
CA PRO A 23 17.32 -20.23 -10.12
C PRO A 23 17.27 -18.78 -9.62
N SER A 24 16.14 -18.14 -9.91
CA SER A 24 15.79 -16.73 -9.66
C SER A 24 16.07 -16.21 -8.24
N LEU A 25 16.11 -17.10 -7.25
CA LEU A 25 16.26 -16.75 -5.84
C LEU A 25 17.71 -16.44 -5.44
N ILE A 26 18.70 -17.04 -6.10
CA ILE A 26 20.13 -16.87 -5.78
C ILE A 26 20.63 -15.53 -6.33
N LEU A 27 20.24 -15.21 -7.57
CA LEU A 27 20.56 -13.92 -8.19
C LEU A 27 19.90 -12.76 -7.44
N ALA A 28 18.63 -12.91 -7.04
CA ALA A 28 17.91 -11.89 -6.28
C ALA A 28 18.52 -11.66 -4.88
N LYS A 29 18.86 -12.71 -4.13
CA LYS A 29 19.49 -12.58 -2.80
C LYS A 29 20.89 -11.95 -2.87
N LYS A 30 21.68 -12.27 -3.91
CA LYS A 30 23.04 -11.73 -4.08
C LYS A 30 23.05 -10.28 -4.58
N VAL A 31 22.12 -9.91 -5.46
CA VAL A 31 21.93 -8.50 -5.86
C VAL A 31 21.49 -7.64 -4.67
N GLN A 32 20.65 -8.18 -3.78
CA GLN A 32 20.21 -7.47 -2.58
C GLN A 32 21.33 -7.28 -1.54
N THR A 33 22.20 -8.26 -1.35
CA THR A 33 23.38 -8.13 -0.47
C THR A 33 24.42 -7.17 -1.05
N PHE A 34 24.58 -7.16 -2.38
CA PHE A 34 25.43 -6.19 -3.09
C PHE A 34 24.91 -4.75 -2.94
N HIS A 35 23.60 -4.54 -3.03
CA HIS A 35 22.97 -3.22 -2.80
C HIS A 35 23.23 -2.68 -1.38
N LEU A 36 23.17 -3.51 -0.35
CA LEU A 36 23.43 -3.11 1.04
C LEU A 36 24.91 -2.71 1.26
N ALA A 37 25.85 -3.46 0.69
CA ALA A 37 27.28 -3.13 0.75
C ALA A 37 27.63 -1.83 0.00
N SER A 38 26.90 -1.53 -1.09
CA SER A 38 27.09 -0.29 -1.86
C SER A 38 26.61 0.96 -1.12
N SER A 39 25.50 0.87 -0.37
CA SER A 39 25.02 2.01 0.45
C SER A 39 25.97 2.34 1.60
N GLU A 40 26.66 1.35 2.15
CA GLU A 40 27.67 1.53 3.21
C GLU A 40 28.97 2.17 2.71
N LYS A 41 29.37 1.91 1.45
CA LYS A 41 30.53 2.58 0.83
C LYS A 41 30.24 4.04 0.45
N ILE A 42 28.97 4.38 0.15
CA ILE A 42 28.54 5.75 -0.19
C ILE A 42 28.58 6.67 1.05
N SER A 43 28.32 6.16 2.26
CA SER A 43 28.45 6.95 3.49
C SER A 43 29.90 7.29 3.87
N LYS A 44 30.89 6.58 3.31
CA LYS A 44 32.33 6.77 3.57
C LYS A 44 33.04 7.72 2.60
N GLY A 45 32.32 8.66 1.98
CA GLY A 45 32.92 9.87 1.39
C GLY A 45 33.62 9.72 0.03
N LYS A 46 33.33 8.69 -0.78
CA LYS A 46 33.82 8.62 -2.17
C LYS A 46 32.94 9.42 -3.12
N THR A 47 33.54 10.22 -4.02
CA THR A 47 32.84 11.01 -5.04
C THR A 47 31.99 10.13 -5.98
N LYS A 48 30.79 10.61 -6.33
CA LYS A 48 29.74 9.90 -7.10
C LYS A 48 30.23 9.26 -8.41
N ARG A 49 31.25 9.85 -9.05
CA ARG A 49 31.91 9.33 -10.27
C ARG A 49 32.76 8.08 -10.00
N ASN A 50 33.50 8.08 -8.89
CA ASN A 50 34.34 6.95 -8.49
C ASN A 50 33.50 5.75 -8.06
N VAL A 51 32.41 5.98 -7.32
CA VAL A 51 31.50 4.91 -6.88
C VAL A 51 30.87 4.18 -8.07
N ASN A 52 30.44 4.92 -9.10
CA ASN A 52 29.87 4.32 -10.31
C ASN A 52 30.89 3.48 -11.09
N ALA A 53 32.14 3.92 -11.19
CA ALA A 53 33.21 3.14 -11.84
C ALA A 53 33.52 1.84 -11.08
N THR A 54 33.64 1.92 -9.74
CA THR A 54 33.93 0.74 -8.91
C THR A 54 32.79 -0.28 -8.95
N ILE A 55 31.53 0.19 -8.94
CA ILE A 55 30.36 -0.70 -9.06
C ILE A 55 30.35 -1.41 -10.43
N ILE A 56 30.69 -0.71 -11.51
CA ILE A 56 30.75 -1.31 -12.86
C ILE A 56 31.77 -2.43 -12.92
N GLU A 57 32.97 -2.21 -12.37
CA GLU A 57 34.03 -3.23 -12.32
C GLU A 57 33.59 -4.44 -11.48
N GLU A 58 33.04 -4.21 -10.28
CA GLU A 58 32.54 -5.28 -9.40
C GLU A 58 31.41 -6.08 -10.07
N THR A 59 30.49 -5.43 -10.78
CA THR A 59 29.37 -6.09 -11.48
C THR A 59 29.88 -6.94 -12.65
N GLN A 60 30.87 -6.44 -13.38
CA GLN A 60 31.48 -7.15 -14.52
C GLN A 60 32.24 -8.39 -14.06
N THR A 61 32.95 -8.32 -12.93
CA THR A 61 33.61 -9.48 -12.31
C THR A 61 32.60 -10.54 -11.85
N ILE A 62 31.46 -10.14 -11.28
CA ILE A 62 30.40 -11.06 -10.86
C ILE A 62 29.79 -11.78 -12.07
N ILE A 63 29.47 -11.05 -13.14
CA ILE A 63 28.91 -11.65 -14.36
C ILE A 63 29.89 -12.67 -14.97
N GLN A 64 31.16 -12.30 -15.12
CA GLN A 64 32.19 -13.21 -15.65
C GLN A 64 32.39 -14.45 -14.78
N HIS A 65 32.33 -14.31 -13.45
CA HIS A 65 32.42 -15.43 -12.52
C HIS A 65 31.27 -16.43 -12.72
N TRP A 66 30.04 -15.96 -12.90
CA TRP A 66 28.88 -16.83 -13.12
C TRP A 66 28.86 -17.47 -14.52
N ILE A 67 29.29 -16.76 -15.56
CA ILE A 67 29.45 -17.33 -16.91
C ILE A 67 30.43 -18.52 -16.88
N ARG A 68 31.52 -18.38 -16.11
CA ARG A 68 32.54 -19.42 -15.94
C ARG A 68 32.03 -20.63 -15.13
N ILE A 69 31.23 -20.40 -14.08
CA ILE A 69 30.67 -21.47 -13.24
C ILE A 69 29.56 -22.25 -13.95
N LEU A 70 28.70 -21.55 -14.70
CA LEU A 70 27.51 -22.15 -15.32
C LEU A 70 27.78 -22.77 -16.71
N ASN A 71 29.03 -22.70 -17.19
CA ASN A 71 29.49 -23.27 -18.46
C ASN A 71 28.60 -22.90 -19.67
N ILE A 72 28.07 -21.68 -19.66
CA ILE A 72 27.12 -21.19 -20.66
C ILE A 72 27.89 -20.88 -21.96
N LYS A 73 27.83 -21.78 -22.96
CA LYS A 73 28.30 -21.50 -24.32
C LYS A 73 27.27 -20.66 -25.08
N LEU A 74 27.31 -19.34 -24.90
CA LEU A 74 26.56 -18.40 -25.74
C LEU A 74 27.33 -18.18 -27.07
N GLY A 75 27.25 -19.17 -27.96
CA GLY A 75 28.00 -19.18 -29.22
C GLY A 75 27.52 -18.21 -30.30
N TRP A 76 26.60 -17.29 -30.02
CA TRP A 76 25.91 -16.52 -31.08
C TRP A 76 25.87 -15.00 -30.88
N ILE A 77 26.42 -14.46 -29.79
CA ILE A 77 26.50 -13.00 -29.60
C ILE A 77 27.88 -12.66 -29.03
N GLN A 78 28.82 -12.32 -29.92
CA GLN A 78 30.01 -11.55 -29.52
C GLN A 78 29.50 -10.28 -28.79
N ASP A 79 30.03 -10.00 -27.60
CA ASP A 79 29.69 -8.84 -26.75
C ASP A 79 28.38 -8.90 -25.93
N PHE A 80 27.80 -10.07 -25.65
CA PHE A 80 26.64 -10.20 -24.76
C PHE A 80 26.83 -9.52 -23.38
N ASP A 81 28.02 -9.64 -22.79
CA ASP A 81 28.36 -9.00 -21.53
C ASP A 81 28.23 -7.47 -21.60
N LYS A 82 28.63 -6.86 -22.73
CA LYS A 82 28.49 -5.41 -22.96
C LYS A 82 27.01 -5.01 -23.08
N LEU A 83 26.18 -5.85 -23.69
CA LEU A 83 24.74 -5.63 -23.81
C LEU A 83 24.06 -5.66 -22.44
N VAL A 84 24.37 -6.66 -21.61
CA VAL A 84 23.84 -6.77 -20.24
C VAL A 84 24.27 -5.57 -19.40
N VAL A 85 25.54 -5.17 -19.46
CA VAL A 85 26.02 -3.97 -18.75
C VAL A 85 25.30 -2.71 -19.23
N LYS A 86 25.08 -2.55 -20.54
CA LYS A 86 24.33 -1.41 -21.10
C LYS A 86 22.87 -1.39 -20.62
N TYR A 87 22.22 -2.55 -20.57
CA TYR A 87 20.84 -2.69 -20.13
C TYR A 87 20.67 -2.41 -18.62
N VAL A 88 21.56 -2.97 -17.79
CA VAL A 88 21.57 -2.71 -16.33
C VAL A 88 21.85 -1.23 -16.05
N LYS A 89 22.78 -0.60 -16.78
CA LYS A 89 23.02 0.85 -16.69
C LYS A 89 21.78 1.66 -17.06
N PHE A 90 21.11 1.30 -18.14
CA PHE A 90 19.89 1.98 -18.57
C PHE A 90 18.80 1.89 -17.48
N LEU A 91 18.52 0.70 -16.94
CA LEU A 91 17.55 0.52 -15.86
C LEU A 91 17.92 1.28 -14.59
N PHE A 92 19.20 1.29 -14.21
CA PHE A 92 19.66 2.02 -13.03
C PHE A 92 19.54 3.54 -13.19
N ILE A 93 19.89 4.07 -14.37
CA ILE A 93 19.73 5.50 -14.68
C ILE A 93 18.24 5.87 -14.71
N GLN A 94 17.39 5.06 -15.34
CA GLN A 94 15.93 5.26 -15.34
C GLN A 94 15.37 5.25 -13.92
N TRP A 95 15.83 4.34 -13.06
CA TRP A 95 15.44 4.29 -11.66
C TRP A 95 15.91 5.50 -10.87
N GLN A 96 17.15 5.97 -11.06
CA GLN A 96 17.63 7.20 -10.43
C GLN A 96 16.84 8.43 -10.87
N ILE A 97 16.53 8.54 -12.17
CA ILE A 97 15.68 9.61 -12.70
C ILE A 97 14.28 9.52 -12.07
N PHE A 98 13.69 8.33 -12.00
CA PHE A 98 12.38 8.11 -11.37
C PHE A 98 12.38 8.52 -9.89
N ILE A 99 13.39 8.16 -9.12
CA ILE A 99 13.50 8.56 -7.71
C ILE A 99 13.72 10.07 -7.58
N ALA A 100 14.64 10.64 -8.35
CA ALA A 100 14.94 12.07 -8.30
C ALA A 100 13.75 12.94 -8.71
N THR A 101 13.00 12.51 -9.74
CA THR A 101 11.80 13.22 -10.20
C THR A 101 10.65 13.15 -9.19
N ASN A 102 10.39 11.99 -8.57
CA ASN A 102 9.39 11.87 -7.52
C ASN A 102 9.76 12.67 -6.26
N PHE A 103 11.04 12.64 -5.85
CA PHE A 103 11.52 13.40 -4.71
C PHE A 103 11.41 14.91 -4.95
N PHE A 104 11.88 15.38 -6.12
CA PHE A 104 11.74 16.79 -6.51
C PHE A 104 10.27 17.21 -6.63
N MET A 105 9.39 16.33 -7.15
CA MET A 105 7.94 16.61 -7.18
C MET A 105 7.35 16.73 -5.78
N LEU A 106 7.78 15.90 -4.82
CA LEU A 106 7.28 15.95 -3.46
C LEU A 106 7.73 17.23 -2.75
N ASP A 107 8.99 17.62 -2.90
CA ASP A 107 9.51 18.89 -2.34
C ASP A 107 8.83 20.11 -2.98
N ALA A 108 8.61 20.08 -4.29
CA ALA A 108 7.87 21.11 -5.01
C ALA A 108 6.39 21.15 -4.58
N PHE A 109 5.77 19.98 -4.35
CA PHE A 109 4.41 19.86 -3.83
C PHE A 109 4.32 20.41 -2.40
N CYS A 110 5.20 20.02 -1.50
CA CYS A 110 5.26 20.54 -0.13
C CYS A 110 5.47 22.06 -0.10
N SER A 111 6.33 22.59 -0.98
CA SER A 111 6.61 24.03 -1.08
C SER A 111 5.46 24.83 -1.70
N SER A 112 4.60 24.19 -2.50
CA SER A 112 3.46 24.82 -3.17
C SER A 112 2.11 24.46 -2.56
N SER A 113 2.09 23.57 -1.57
CA SER A 113 0.90 23.08 -0.88
C SER A 113 0.19 24.23 -0.17
N LYS A 114 -0.81 24.80 -0.85
CA LYS A 114 -1.76 25.75 -0.27
C LYS A 114 -2.96 24.98 0.24
N LEU A 115 -3.45 25.34 1.43
CA LEU A 115 -4.73 24.85 1.95
C LEU A 115 -5.84 25.21 0.95
N LEU A 116 -6.47 24.19 0.35
CA LEU A 116 -7.52 24.40 -0.66
C LEU A 116 -8.90 24.57 -0.02
N LYS A 117 -9.26 23.67 0.89
CA LYS A 117 -10.59 23.58 1.50
C LYS A 117 -10.47 23.12 2.95
N THR A 118 -11.38 23.63 3.78
CA THR A 118 -11.53 23.22 5.19
C THR A 118 -12.95 22.72 5.41
N PHE A 119 -13.07 21.51 5.91
CA PHE A 119 -14.34 20.91 6.29
C PHE A 119 -14.52 21.01 7.80
N THR A 120 -15.49 21.81 8.24
CA THR A 120 -15.84 21.96 9.66
C THR A 120 -17.22 21.35 9.91
N GLY A 121 -17.37 20.65 11.03
CA GLY A 121 -18.65 20.06 11.42
C GLY A 121 -18.55 19.05 12.56
N HIS A 122 -17.44 18.33 12.66
CA HIS A 122 -17.16 17.51 13.84
C HIS A 122 -16.99 18.37 15.10
N LYS A 123 -17.52 17.87 16.22
CA LYS A 123 -17.45 18.55 17.53
C LYS A 123 -16.21 18.18 18.33
N ASN A 124 -15.46 17.18 17.87
CA ASN A 124 -14.27 16.64 18.54
C ASN A 124 -13.28 16.10 17.50
N ASP A 125 -12.12 15.63 17.96
CA ASP A 125 -11.01 15.15 17.13
C ASP A 125 -11.49 14.18 16.04
N VAL A 126 -11.05 14.44 14.80
CA VAL A 126 -11.21 13.51 13.68
C VAL A 126 -10.10 12.46 13.77
N MET A 127 -10.49 11.20 13.93
CA MET A 127 -9.57 10.09 14.16
C MET A 127 -9.17 9.37 12.88
N SER A 128 -10.05 9.39 11.88
CA SER A 128 -9.85 8.69 10.62
C SER A 128 -10.59 9.37 9.49
N ILE A 129 -10.00 9.31 8.30
CA ILE A 129 -10.58 9.75 7.05
C ILE A 129 -10.37 8.68 5.99
N ASP A 130 -11.28 8.61 5.03
CA ASP A 130 -11.10 7.89 3.78
C ASP A 130 -11.73 8.67 2.63
N HIS A 131 -11.36 8.35 1.40
CA HIS A 131 -11.85 9.04 0.21
C HIS A 131 -12.35 8.06 -0.85
N LEU A 132 -13.32 8.50 -1.63
CA LEU A 132 -13.86 7.76 -2.76
C LEU A 132 -13.99 8.73 -3.94
N THR A 133 -13.38 8.36 -5.06
CA THR A 133 -13.50 9.09 -6.33
C THR A 133 -14.28 8.24 -7.31
N PHE A 134 -15.47 8.69 -7.70
CA PHE A 134 -16.29 7.94 -8.65
C PHE A 134 -17.39 8.73 -9.32
N ASP A 135 -17.73 8.32 -10.56
CA ASP A 135 -18.80 8.88 -11.39
C ASP A 135 -18.88 10.41 -11.24
N TYR A 136 -17.71 11.05 -11.36
CA TYR A 136 -17.48 12.49 -11.31
C TYR A 136 -17.61 13.18 -9.94
N GLY A 137 -17.97 12.46 -8.88
CA GLY A 137 -17.99 12.97 -7.51
C GLY A 137 -16.76 12.55 -6.70
N GLN A 138 -16.24 13.48 -5.89
CA GLN A 138 -15.18 13.21 -4.93
C GLN A 138 -15.74 13.34 -3.52
N PHE A 139 -15.76 12.23 -2.79
CA PHE A 139 -16.28 12.17 -1.43
C PHE A 139 -15.19 11.85 -0.43
N ILE A 140 -15.29 12.45 0.74
CA ILE A 140 -14.52 12.07 1.93
C ILE A 140 -15.50 11.53 2.96
N CYS A 141 -15.12 10.49 3.69
CA CYS A 141 -15.76 10.16 4.94
C CYS A 141 -14.79 10.37 6.10
N SER A 142 -15.32 10.69 7.27
CA SER A 142 -14.53 10.90 8.48
C SER A 142 -15.23 10.29 9.69
N GLY A 143 -14.43 9.73 10.61
CA GLY A 143 -14.86 9.26 11.92
C GLY A 143 -14.21 10.10 13.02
N SER A 144 -14.96 10.41 14.07
CA SER A 144 -14.53 11.30 15.15
C SER A 144 -14.83 10.76 16.55
N LYS A 145 -14.14 11.31 17.54
CA LYS A 145 -14.46 11.16 18.97
C LYS A 145 -15.81 11.78 19.37
N ASP A 146 -16.44 12.55 18.49
CA ASP A 146 -17.83 12.99 18.69
C ASP A 146 -18.84 11.87 18.42
N ARG A 147 -18.36 10.65 18.13
CA ARG A 147 -19.13 9.41 17.89
C ARG A 147 -19.88 9.41 16.56
N THR A 148 -19.58 10.37 15.69
CA THR A 148 -20.24 10.47 14.39
C THR A 148 -19.34 10.02 13.24
N VAL A 149 -20.00 9.58 12.17
CA VAL A 149 -19.40 9.40 10.85
C VAL A 149 -19.99 10.44 9.93
N CYS A 150 -19.14 11.28 9.33
CA CYS A 150 -19.58 12.32 8.40
C CYS A 150 -19.16 11.98 6.98
N VAL A 151 -19.95 12.46 6.01
CA VAL A 151 -19.62 12.39 4.59
C VAL A 151 -19.60 13.79 4.01
N TRP A 152 -18.55 14.08 3.26
CA TRP A 152 -18.26 15.39 2.70
C TRP A 152 -18.19 15.29 1.20
N ASP A 153 -18.85 16.22 0.53
CA ASP A 153 -18.71 16.46 -0.90
C ASP A 153 -17.58 17.47 -1.10
N ILE A 154 -16.51 17.03 -1.76
CA ILE A 154 -15.33 17.87 -1.98
C ILE A 154 -15.67 19.02 -2.91
N ASP A 155 -16.43 18.77 -3.98
CA ASP A 155 -16.71 19.76 -5.03
C ASP A 155 -17.53 20.92 -4.45
N ASN A 156 -18.56 20.59 -3.69
CA ASN A 156 -19.47 21.56 -3.06
C ASN A 156 -19.00 22.10 -1.70
N ASN A 157 -17.89 21.57 -1.15
CA ASN A 157 -17.36 21.91 0.18
C ASN A 157 -18.41 21.83 1.30
N LYS A 158 -19.25 20.78 1.27
CA LYS A 158 -20.38 20.63 2.19
C LYS A 158 -20.38 19.26 2.84
N GLN A 159 -20.80 19.24 4.11
CA GLN A 159 -21.23 18.01 4.75
C GLN A 159 -22.57 17.58 4.14
N ILE A 160 -22.62 16.38 3.58
CA ILE A 160 -23.84 15.84 2.94
C ILE A 160 -24.58 14.83 3.80
N ARG A 161 -23.89 14.18 4.74
CA ARG A 161 -24.44 13.19 5.67
C ARG A 161 -23.72 13.21 7.01
N SER A 162 -24.43 12.79 8.05
CA SER A 162 -23.92 12.54 9.39
C SER A 162 -24.63 11.32 9.97
N PHE A 163 -23.88 10.40 10.56
CA PHE A 163 -24.39 9.20 11.21
C PHE A 163 -23.97 9.21 12.68
N ASP A 164 -24.93 9.03 13.59
CA ASP A 164 -24.75 9.20 15.04
C ASP A 164 -25.09 7.93 15.84
N GLY A 165 -25.03 6.76 15.22
CA GLY A 165 -25.43 5.50 15.88
C GLY A 165 -24.37 4.87 16.79
N HIS A 166 -23.10 5.29 16.75
CA HIS A 166 -22.06 4.73 17.62
C HIS A 166 -22.19 5.24 19.06
N ALA A 167 -22.01 4.34 20.04
CA ALA A 167 -22.09 4.71 21.46
C ALA A 167 -20.76 5.26 22.01
N GLY A 168 -19.67 5.19 21.23
CA GLY A 168 -18.34 5.65 21.60
C GLY A 168 -17.54 6.15 20.40
N ASP A 169 -16.32 6.59 20.65
CA ASP A 169 -15.44 7.21 19.65
C ASP A 169 -15.31 6.34 18.39
N VAL A 170 -15.35 6.97 17.22
CA VAL A 170 -15.12 6.29 15.94
C VAL A 170 -13.63 6.39 15.61
N TYR A 171 -12.93 5.25 15.58
CA TYR A 171 -11.48 5.20 15.38
C TYR A 171 -11.08 5.04 13.92
N CYS A 172 -11.89 4.36 13.11
CA CYS A 172 -11.56 4.10 11.72
C CYS A 172 -12.82 4.16 10.86
N VAL A 173 -12.69 4.75 9.65
CA VAL A 173 -13.72 4.75 8.63
C VAL A 173 -13.12 4.33 7.29
N LYS A 174 -13.90 3.59 6.48
CA LYS A 174 -13.51 3.13 5.14
C LYS A 174 -14.70 3.08 4.20
N PHE A 175 -14.50 3.46 2.95
CA PHE A 175 -15.48 3.15 1.90
C PHE A 175 -15.41 1.67 1.52
N SER A 176 -16.58 1.02 1.39
CA SER A 176 -16.67 -0.38 0.97
C SER A 176 -16.65 -0.49 -0.56
N GLN A 177 -15.52 -0.95 -1.09
CA GLN A 177 -15.37 -1.23 -2.52
C GLN A 177 -16.31 -2.35 -3.01
N TYR A 178 -16.62 -3.33 -2.14
CA TYR A 178 -17.46 -4.47 -2.48
C TYR A 178 -18.90 -4.07 -2.84
N HIS A 179 -19.58 -3.34 -1.96
CA HIS A 179 -20.96 -2.91 -2.18
C HIS A 179 -21.08 -2.00 -3.39
N TYR A 180 -20.03 -1.23 -3.62
CA TYR A 180 -19.97 -0.35 -4.72
C TYR A 180 -19.81 -1.07 -6.06
N HIS A 181 -18.83 -1.97 -6.19
CA HIS A 181 -18.58 -2.66 -7.46
C HIS A 181 -19.68 -3.65 -7.81
N ASN A 182 -20.30 -4.29 -6.82
CA ASN A 182 -21.36 -5.27 -7.06
C ASN A 182 -22.75 -4.64 -7.19
N ASN A 183 -23.09 -3.67 -6.34
CA ASN A 183 -24.47 -3.16 -6.22
C ASN A 183 -24.59 -1.67 -6.50
N ARG A 184 -23.51 -0.97 -6.90
CA ARG A 184 -23.46 0.49 -7.08
C ARG A 184 -23.95 1.26 -5.85
N ARG A 185 -23.68 0.73 -4.65
CA ARG A 185 -24.02 1.36 -3.37
C ARG A 185 -22.79 1.91 -2.68
N THR A 186 -22.87 3.17 -2.27
CA THR A 186 -21.83 3.81 -1.46
C THR A 186 -22.09 3.49 0.01
N ILE A 187 -21.41 2.45 0.49
CA ILE A 187 -21.46 2.02 1.89
C ILE A 187 -20.17 2.44 2.59
N ILE A 188 -20.30 3.02 3.77
CA ILE A 188 -19.16 3.35 4.64
C ILE A 188 -19.14 2.33 5.78
N CYS A 189 -17.96 1.82 6.09
CA CYS A 189 -17.71 0.97 7.23
C CYS A 189 -16.98 1.79 8.29
N SER A 190 -17.36 1.66 9.56
CA SER A 190 -16.70 2.35 10.68
C SER A 190 -16.47 1.41 11.85
N SER A 191 -15.37 1.62 12.58
CA SER A 191 -15.04 0.89 13.79
C SER A 191 -14.93 1.83 15.00
N SER A 192 -15.30 1.35 16.18
CA SER A 192 -15.49 2.22 17.34
C SER A 192 -15.03 1.63 18.67
N PHE A 193 -14.89 2.53 19.65
CA PHE A 193 -14.80 2.22 21.07
C PHE A 193 -15.95 1.34 21.58
N ASP A 194 -17.14 1.45 20.97
CA ASP A 194 -18.32 0.67 21.35
C ASP A 194 -18.25 -0.81 20.96
N LYS A 195 -17.09 -1.29 20.48
CA LYS A 195 -16.80 -2.68 20.09
C LYS A 195 -17.56 -3.14 18.86
N THR A 196 -18.17 -2.22 18.12
CA THR A 196 -18.91 -2.54 16.90
C THR A 196 -18.20 -2.05 15.65
N ILE A 197 -18.43 -2.78 14.56
CA ILE A 197 -18.21 -2.31 13.20
C ILE A 197 -19.59 -2.04 12.60
N ARG A 198 -19.81 -0.83 12.09
CA ARG A 198 -21.10 -0.44 11.51
C ARG A 198 -20.93 -0.12 10.03
N PHE A 199 -21.93 -0.51 9.27
CA PHE A 199 -22.06 -0.19 7.86
C PHE A 199 -23.17 0.85 7.68
N TRP A 200 -22.88 1.91 6.95
CA TRP A 200 -23.78 3.04 6.72
C TRP A 200 -24.10 3.15 5.24
N ASP A 201 -25.38 3.16 4.90
CA ASP A 201 -25.84 3.43 3.54
C ASP A 201 -26.02 4.94 3.36
N THR A 202 -25.14 5.54 2.56
CA THR A 202 -25.15 6.99 2.29
C THR A 202 -26.36 7.44 1.48
N LYS A 203 -26.95 6.58 0.65
CA LYS A 203 -28.12 6.90 -0.16
C LYS A 203 -29.34 7.12 0.72
N TYR A 204 -29.59 6.18 1.63
CA TYR A 204 -30.76 6.18 2.51
C TYR A 204 -30.51 6.82 3.89
N ASN A 205 -29.29 7.29 4.15
CA ASN A 205 -28.88 7.88 5.42
C ASN A 205 -29.21 6.99 6.64
N GLN A 206 -28.94 5.70 6.53
CA GLN A 206 -29.29 4.74 7.57
C GLN A 206 -28.17 3.77 7.86
N GLN A 207 -28.19 3.20 9.06
CA GLN A 207 -27.37 2.04 9.38
C GLN A 207 -27.87 0.84 8.58
N PHE A 208 -26.97 0.23 7.82
CA PHE A 208 -27.22 -0.92 6.99
C PHE A 208 -26.97 -2.24 7.74
N GLN A 209 -25.89 -2.32 8.52
CA GLN A 209 -25.52 -3.54 9.23
C GLN A 209 -24.58 -3.27 10.41
N VAL A 210 -24.54 -4.18 11.39
CA VAL A 210 -23.62 -4.13 12.54
C VAL A 210 -22.93 -5.48 12.76
N LEU A 211 -21.63 -5.44 13.00
CA LEU A 211 -20.84 -6.56 13.50
C LEU A 211 -20.43 -6.24 14.94
N ASN A 212 -20.82 -7.08 15.89
CA ASN A 212 -20.69 -6.81 17.33
C ASN A 212 -20.06 -7.97 18.11
N GLU A 213 -19.32 -8.84 17.44
CA GLU A 213 -18.76 -10.02 18.09
C GLU A 213 -17.41 -9.76 18.81
N HIS A 214 -16.77 -8.62 18.55
CA HIS A 214 -15.55 -8.21 19.26
C HIS A 214 -15.88 -7.87 20.72
N THR A 215 -15.01 -8.26 21.66
CA THR A 215 -15.23 -8.02 23.10
C THR A 215 -14.50 -6.77 23.63
N GLY A 216 -13.66 -6.16 22.79
CA GLY A 216 -12.90 -4.94 23.05
C GLY A 216 -13.06 -3.91 21.92
N TRP A 217 -12.62 -2.67 22.17
CA TRP A 217 -12.71 -1.60 21.18
C TRP A 217 -11.92 -1.91 19.91
N ILE A 218 -12.39 -1.41 18.78
CA ILE A 218 -11.85 -1.75 17.46
C ILE A 218 -11.09 -0.55 16.91
N GLY A 219 -9.76 -0.63 16.96
CA GLY A 219 -8.88 0.48 16.59
C GLY A 219 -8.70 0.66 15.08
N GLY A 220 -9.00 -0.35 14.27
CA GLY A 220 -8.83 -0.27 12.83
C GLY A 220 -9.58 -1.33 12.04
N ILE A 221 -9.93 -0.97 10.81
CA ILE A 221 -10.53 -1.83 9.80
C ILE A 221 -9.87 -1.61 8.44
N GLU A 222 -9.80 -2.66 7.61
CA GLU A 222 -9.25 -2.56 6.26
C GLU A 222 -9.93 -3.57 5.32
N PHE A 223 -10.35 -3.11 4.14
CA PHE A 223 -10.91 -3.99 3.11
C PHE A 223 -9.81 -4.67 2.29
N SER A 224 -10.08 -5.88 1.83
CA SER A 224 -9.16 -6.62 0.96
C SER A 224 -9.02 -5.95 -0.40
N SER A 225 -7.80 -5.70 -0.86
CA SER A 225 -7.57 -5.22 -2.24
C SER A 225 -7.80 -6.29 -3.32
N PHE A 226 -8.08 -7.53 -2.91
CA PHE A 226 -8.41 -8.65 -3.76
C PHE A 226 -9.90 -9.00 -3.67
N ASN A 227 -10.39 -9.80 -4.62
CA ASN A 227 -11.78 -10.26 -4.67
C ASN A 227 -12.80 -9.10 -4.56
N GLY A 228 -12.49 -7.96 -5.18
CA GLY A 228 -13.36 -6.78 -5.21
C GLY A 228 -13.68 -6.17 -3.83
N GLY A 229 -12.84 -6.33 -2.81
CA GLY A 229 -13.13 -5.77 -1.48
C GLY A 229 -14.01 -6.65 -0.60
N ARG A 230 -14.28 -7.91 -0.98
CA ARG A 230 -15.23 -8.78 -0.28
C ARG A 230 -14.85 -9.06 1.17
N TYR A 231 -13.57 -9.05 1.52
CA TYR A 231 -13.15 -9.38 2.88
C TYR A 231 -12.77 -8.13 3.65
N LEU A 232 -13.19 -8.08 4.92
CA LEU A 232 -12.84 -7.02 5.86
C LEU A 232 -11.98 -7.62 6.97
N CYS A 233 -10.87 -6.98 7.30
CA CYS A 233 -10.09 -7.28 8.49
C CYS A 233 -10.36 -6.22 9.55
N SER A 234 -10.46 -6.63 10.82
CA SER A 234 -10.55 -5.73 11.97
C SER A 234 -9.55 -6.12 13.06
N GLY A 235 -8.93 -5.12 13.68
CA GLY A 235 -8.06 -5.28 14.84
C GLY A 235 -8.68 -4.68 16.09
N SER A 236 -8.71 -5.45 17.17
CA SER A 236 -9.37 -5.05 18.42
C SER A 236 -8.48 -5.20 19.64
N TYR A 237 -8.81 -4.42 20.67
CA TYR A 237 -8.25 -4.51 22.01
C TYR A 237 -8.63 -5.83 22.73
N ASP A 238 -9.52 -6.65 22.16
CA ASP A 238 -9.71 -8.03 22.60
C ASP A 238 -8.55 -8.96 22.23
N LYS A 239 -7.47 -8.41 21.67
CA LYS A 239 -6.25 -9.10 21.24
C LYS A 239 -6.45 -10.04 20.05
N THR A 240 -7.55 -9.88 19.32
CA THR A 240 -7.85 -10.65 18.12
C THR A 240 -7.83 -9.76 16.88
N ILE A 241 -7.45 -10.38 15.76
CA ILE A 241 -7.78 -9.87 14.43
C ILE A 241 -8.90 -10.75 13.88
N ARG A 242 -9.97 -10.16 13.36
CA ARG A 242 -11.06 -10.92 12.75
C ARG A 242 -11.14 -10.64 11.25
N LEU A 243 -11.39 -11.71 10.49
CA LEU A 243 -11.69 -11.66 9.07
C LEU A 243 -13.19 -11.87 8.89
N TRP A 244 -13.82 -10.98 8.14
CA TRP A 244 -15.25 -11.00 7.88
C TRP A 244 -15.51 -11.14 6.38
N ASP A 245 -16.55 -11.88 6.04
CA ASP A 245 -17.13 -11.84 4.71
C ASP A 245 -18.16 -10.71 4.64
N VAL A 246 -17.92 -9.71 3.81
CA VAL A 246 -18.79 -8.53 3.67
C VAL A 246 -20.09 -8.88 2.94
N GLU A 247 -20.10 -9.95 2.13
CA GLU A 247 -21.34 -10.40 1.47
C GLU A 247 -22.33 -11.00 2.47
N THR A 248 -21.82 -11.84 3.37
CA THR A 248 -22.66 -12.63 4.29
C THR A 248 -22.70 -12.03 5.71
N PHE A 249 -21.84 -11.06 6.00
CA PHE A 249 -21.62 -10.45 7.31
C PHE A 249 -21.23 -11.43 8.42
N LYS A 250 -20.66 -12.57 8.04
CA LYS A 250 -20.21 -13.60 9.00
C LYS A 250 -18.72 -13.46 9.27
N SER A 251 -18.33 -13.73 10.52
CA SER A 251 -16.93 -13.95 10.86
C SER A 251 -16.44 -15.24 10.20
N LEU A 252 -15.36 -15.16 9.43
CA LEU A 252 -14.74 -16.29 8.76
C LEU A 252 -13.62 -16.91 9.60
N ASN A 253 -12.78 -16.07 10.19
CA ASN A 253 -11.63 -16.49 10.98
C ASN A 253 -11.33 -15.48 12.08
N ILE A 254 -10.86 -16.03 13.21
CA ILE A 254 -10.36 -15.27 14.35
C ILE A 254 -8.88 -15.62 14.52
N PHE A 255 -8.01 -14.64 14.31
CA PHE A 255 -6.59 -14.78 14.50
C PHE A 255 -6.22 -14.38 15.93
N ASN A 256 -5.79 -15.37 16.69
CA ASN A 256 -5.27 -15.23 18.04
C ASN A 256 -3.74 -15.24 17.99
N GLY A 257 -3.09 -14.49 18.89
CA GLY A 257 -1.63 -14.46 18.97
C GLY A 257 -1.06 -13.20 19.61
N HIS A 258 -1.84 -12.11 19.65
CA HIS A 258 -1.46 -10.94 20.43
C HIS A 258 -1.65 -11.22 21.92
N THR A 259 -0.59 -11.08 22.71
CA THR A 259 -0.63 -11.29 24.17
C THR A 259 -0.88 -9.98 24.93
N ARG A 260 -0.60 -8.86 24.26
CA ARG A 260 -0.79 -7.50 24.75
C ARG A 260 -1.75 -6.76 23.83
N THR A 261 -2.40 -5.78 24.43
CA THR A 261 -3.33 -4.86 23.80
C THR A 261 -2.62 -3.63 23.27
#